data_AF-A0A8W7PA66-F1
#
_entry.id   AF-A0A8W7PA66-F1
#
_cell.length_a   1.000
_cell.length_b   1.000
_cell.length_c   1.000
_cell.angle_alpha   90.00
_cell.angle_beta   90.00
_cell.angle_gamma   90.00
#
_symmetry.space_group_name_H-M   'P 1'
#
loop_
_entity.id
_entity.type
_entity.pdbx_description
1 polymer ?
#
loop_
_entity_poly.entity_id
_entity_poly.type
_entity_poly.pdbx_seq_one_letter_code
_entity_poly.pdbx_strand_id
1 'polypeptide(L)'
;LYSCFSFPFATMGLFGKSQDRNPKDMVQEWSSKLRKESFALDRQVRSIQREEDKIKRSLKEAAKKNDKEVCTILAKELIRSRKAINKIYTSKAHINSVQLQMKNQMATVRVAGSLAKSTEVMQAMQALVKLPEVAASMREMS
;
A
#
# COMPACT_ATOMS: atom_id res chain seq x y z
N LEU A 1 -25.67 -28.12 -55.44
CA LEU A 1 -25.54 -27.17 -56.55
C LEU A 1 -26.16 -25.86 -56.12
N TYR A 2 -25.32 -24.83 -56.02
CA TYR A 2 -25.60 -23.39 -56.05
C TYR A 2 -26.41 -22.79 -54.87
N SER A 3 -25.77 -22.03 -53.96
CA SER A 3 -25.56 -20.55 -54.04
C SER A 3 -26.80 -19.80 -53.56
N CYS A 4 -26.81 -18.75 -52.74
CA CYS A 4 -25.86 -17.74 -52.30
C CYS A 4 -26.44 -17.15 -51.00
N PHE A 5 -25.64 -16.84 -49.97
CA PHE A 5 -25.04 -15.51 -49.80
C PHE A 5 -26.07 -14.36 -49.76
N SER A 6 -26.49 -13.97 -48.56
CA SER A 6 -26.53 -12.54 -48.17
C SER A 6 -26.94 -12.39 -46.70
N PHE A 7 -25.95 -12.13 -45.84
CA PHE A 7 -26.11 -11.14 -44.78
C PHE A 7 -26.32 -9.79 -45.49
N PRO A 8 -27.16 -8.87 -44.97
CA PRO A 8 -26.56 -7.91 -44.05
C PRO A 8 -27.51 -7.35 -42.96
N PHE A 9 -26.91 -7.09 -41.80
CA PHE A 9 -27.05 -5.83 -41.07
C PHE A 9 -28.40 -5.53 -40.39
N ALA A 10 -28.48 -5.82 -39.09
CA ALA A 10 -28.81 -4.84 -38.04
C ALA A 10 -29.25 -5.54 -36.74
N THR A 11 -28.30 -5.97 -35.91
CA THR A 11 -28.60 -6.22 -34.49
C THR A 11 -27.38 -5.97 -33.62
N MET A 12 -27.53 -4.98 -32.74
CA MET A 12 -26.92 -4.87 -31.42
C MET A 12 -25.42 -4.54 -31.31
N GLY A 13 -25.17 -3.32 -30.83
CA GLY A 13 -24.25 -3.15 -29.69
C GLY A 13 -22.79 -2.84 -30.02
N LEU A 14 -22.54 -1.62 -30.50
CA LEU A 14 -21.20 -1.01 -30.61
C LEU A 14 -20.55 -0.66 -29.24
N PHE A 15 -21.04 -1.21 -28.13
CA PHE A 15 -20.50 -0.94 -26.79
C PHE A 15 -20.67 -2.21 -25.94
N GLY A 16 -19.63 -3.03 -25.91
CA GLY A 16 -19.68 -4.32 -25.22
C GLY A 16 -18.33 -5.01 -25.16
N LYS A 17 -17.24 -4.28 -24.95
CA LYS A 17 -16.09 -4.92 -24.30
C LYS A 17 -16.51 -5.12 -22.85
N SER A 18 -16.89 -6.35 -22.51
CA SER A 18 -16.74 -6.83 -21.15
C SER A 18 -15.35 -6.38 -20.68
N GLN A 19 -15.33 -5.53 -19.66
CA GLN A 19 -14.10 -5.05 -19.07
C GLN A 19 -13.49 -6.19 -18.25
N ASP A 20 -13.02 -7.23 -18.93
CA ASP A 20 -12.01 -8.10 -18.39
C ASP A 20 -10.76 -7.24 -18.27
N ARG A 21 -10.63 -6.55 -17.12
CA ARG A 21 -9.43 -5.78 -16.81
C ARG A 21 -8.26 -6.72 -17.07
N ASN A 22 -7.39 -6.34 -18.01
CA ASN A 22 -6.26 -7.18 -18.34
C ASN A 22 -5.50 -7.48 -17.04
N PRO A 23 -5.06 -8.73 -16.82
CA PRO A 23 -4.34 -9.12 -15.61
C PRO A 23 -3.13 -8.22 -15.35
N LYS A 24 -2.48 -7.74 -16.42
CA LYS A 24 -1.38 -6.79 -16.35
C LYS A 24 -1.80 -5.42 -15.79
N ASP A 25 -2.96 -4.92 -16.19
CA ASP A 25 -3.46 -3.60 -15.79
C ASP A 25 -3.86 -3.58 -14.31
N MET A 26 -4.47 -4.67 -13.82
CA MET A 26 -4.79 -4.83 -12.39
C MET A 26 -3.53 -4.83 -11.52
N VAL A 27 -2.51 -5.60 -11.91
CA VAL A 27 -1.24 -5.68 -11.18
C VAL A 27 -0.51 -4.33 -11.19
N GLN A 28 -0.60 -3.58 -12.29
CA GLN A 28 -0.07 -2.20 -12.34
C GLN A 28 -0.84 -1.24 -11.45
N GLU A 29 -2.17 -1.32 -11.43
CA GLU A 29 -3.02 -0.49 -10.56
C GLU A 29 -2.69 -0.74 -9.08
N TRP A 30 -2.64 -2.00 -8.65
CA TRP A 30 -2.26 -2.37 -7.28
C TRP A 30 -0.84 -1.92 -6.95
N SER A 31 0.13 -2.12 -7.86
CA SER A 31 1.50 -1.66 -7.67
C SER A 31 1.59 -0.14 -7.51
N SER A 32 0.76 0.62 -8.23
CA SER A 32 0.67 2.08 -8.10
C SER A 32 0.08 2.50 -6.75
N LYS A 33 -1.01 1.86 -6.32
CA LYS A 33 -1.63 2.10 -5.00
C LYS A 33 -0.65 1.78 -3.86
N LEU A 34 0.02 0.63 -3.90
CA LEU A 34 1.05 0.24 -2.92
C LEU A 34 2.20 1.25 -2.82
N ARG A 35 2.62 1.85 -3.95
CA ARG A 35 3.64 2.92 -3.93
C ARG A 35 3.11 4.18 -3.25
N LYS A 36 1.88 4.61 -3.55
CA LYS A 36 1.27 5.77 -2.90
C LYS A 36 1.20 5.59 -1.38
N GLU A 37 0.77 4.42 -0.92
CA GLU A 37 0.75 4.07 0.51
C GLU A 37 2.15 4.11 1.13
N SER A 38 3.17 3.57 0.45
CA SER A 38 4.56 3.63 0.91
C SER A 38 5.04 5.09 1.10
N PHE A 39 4.71 5.99 0.18
CA PHE A 39 5.03 7.42 0.30
C PHE A 39 4.22 8.13 1.41
N ALA A 40 2.97 7.71 1.64
CA ALA A 40 2.17 8.22 2.74
C ALA A 40 2.80 7.86 4.10
N LEU A 41 3.26 6.62 4.25
CA LEU A 41 4.01 6.19 5.44
C LEU A 41 5.31 6.99 5.62
N ASP A 42 6.08 7.23 4.56
CA ASP A 42 7.29 8.06 4.63
C ASP A 42 6.98 9.50 5.07
N ARG A 43 5.85 10.06 4.63
CA ARG A 43 5.38 11.38 5.10
C ARG A 43 5.02 11.35 6.59
N GLN A 44 4.37 10.29 7.07
CA GLN A 44 4.06 10.13 8.49
C GLN A 44 5.33 10.05 9.35
N VAL A 45 6.34 9.26 8.93
CA VAL A 45 7.64 9.18 9.62
C VAL A 45 8.27 10.57 9.75
N ARG A 46 8.31 11.34 8.65
CA ARG A 46 8.84 12.72 8.68
C ARG A 46 8.04 13.64 9.60
N SER A 47 6.73 13.46 9.70
CA SER A 47 5.91 14.26 10.62
C SER A 47 6.24 13.96 12.08
N ILE A 48 6.27 12.67 12.44
CA ILE A 48 6.59 12.22 13.80
C ILE A 48 7.99 12.66 14.18
N GLN A 49 8.96 12.59 13.26
CA GLN A 49 10.34 12.98 13.56
C GLN A 49 10.49 14.49 13.82
N ARG A 50 9.72 15.33 13.12
CA ARG A 50 9.65 16.78 13.43
C ARG A 50 9.05 17.05 14.80
N GLU A 51 8.03 16.30 15.19
CA GLU A 51 7.45 16.38 16.53
C GLU A 51 8.43 15.89 17.60
N GLU A 52 9.17 14.82 17.33
CA GLU A 52 10.21 14.30 18.21
C GLU A 52 11.30 15.36 18.45
N ASP A 53 11.68 16.13 17.45
CA ASP A 53 12.65 17.22 17.59
C ASP A 53 12.12 18.40 18.41
N LYS A 54 10.81 18.70 18.34
CA LYS A 54 10.17 19.67 19.23
C LYS A 54 10.20 19.17 20.68
N ILE A 55 9.84 17.90 20.91
CA ILE A 55 9.89 17.27 22.24
C ILE A 55 11.31 17.32 22.82
N LYS A 56 12.34 17.04 22.01
CA LYS A 56 13.74 17.16 22.44
C LYS A 56 14.11 18.58 22.87
N ARG A 57 13.63 19.61 22.17
CA ARG A 57 13.86 21.03 22.56
C ARG A 57 13.18 21.35 23.88
N SER A 58 11.89 21.03 24.00
CA SER A 58 11.11 21.23 25.23
C SER A 58 11.69 20.45 26.41
N LEU A 59 12.22 19.25 26.20
CA LEU A 59 12.87 18.45 27.24
C LEU A 59 14.17 19.11 27.74
N LYS A 60 14.97 19.69 26.84
CA LYS A 60 16.17 20.46 27.22
C LYS A 60 15.80 21.72 28.01
N GLU A 61 14.73 22.41 27.63
CA GLU A 61 14.25 23.60 28.34
C GLU A 61 13.69 23.25 29.73
N ALA A 62 12.89 22.20 29.85
CA ALA A 62 12.36 21.70 31.13
C ALA A 62 13.50 21.20 32.04
N ALA A 63 14.53 20.57 31.49
CA ALA A 63 15.70 20.14 32.25
C ALA A 63 16.47 21.32 32.86
N LYS A 64 16.56 22.47 32.16
CA LYS A 64 17.18 23.70 32.70
C LYS A 64 16.38 24.30 33.85
N LYS A 65 15.05 24.14 33.84
CA LYS A 65 14.13 24.60 34.89
C LYS A 65 14.05 23.64 36.09
N ASN A 66 14.66 22.45 35.99
CA ASN A 66 14.66 21.41 37.00
C ASN A 66 13.27 20.80 37.29
N ASP A 67 12.36 20.90 36.32
CA ASP A 67 11.00 20.35 36.41
C ASP A 67 11.02 18.84 36.09
N LYS A 68 11.28 18.03 37.12
CA LYS A 68 11.41 16.57 36.98
C LYS A 68 10.15 15.90 36.42
N GLU A 69 8.97 16.30 36.86
CA GLU A 69 7.70 15.71 36.40
C GLU A 69 7.51 15.91 34.89
N VAL A 70 7.72 17.14 34.40
CA VAL A 70 7.62 17.48 32.98
C VAL A 70 8.64 16.69 32.16
N CYS A 71 9.88 16.55 32.66
CA CYS A 71 10.91 15.76 31.99
C CYS A 71 10.52 14.28 31.85
N THR A 72 9.91 13.68 32.87
CA THR A 72 9.45 12.28 32.79
C THR A 72 8.31 12.07 31.80
N ILE A 73 7.38 13.03 31.70
CA ILE A 73 6.27 12.98 30.74
C ILE A 73 6.80 13.09 29.32
N LEU A 74 7.68 14.07 29.05
CA LEU A 74 8.28 14.27 27.73
C LEU A 74 9.18 13.09 27.31
N ALA A 75 9.90 12.47 28.26
CA ALA A 75 10.70 11.27 27.98
C ALA A 75 9.83 10.07 27.59
N LYS A 76 8.70 9.86 28.28
CA LYS A 76 7.72 8.81 27.90
C LYS A 76 7.16 9.05 26.51
N GLU A 77 6.87 10.30 26.18
CA GLU A 77 6.35 10.67 24.86
C GLU A 77 7.38 10.39 23.75
N LEU A 78 8.66 10.68 23.99
CA LEU A 78 9.74 10.36 23.06
C LEU A 78 9.83 8.86 22.77
N ILE A 79 9.70 8.02 23.80
CA ILE A 79 9.69 6.54 23.63
C ILE A 79 8.47 6.10 22.80
N ARG A 80 7.30 6.71 23.00
CA ARG A 80 6.10 6.42 22.20
C ARG A 80 6.30 6.79 20.74
N SER A 81 6.86 7.96 20.44
CA SER A 81 7.17 8.39 19.08
C SER A 81 8.12 7.42 18.38
N ARG A 82 9.17 6.94 19.07
CA ARG A 82 10.09 5.92 18.53
C ARG A 82 9.39 4.60 18.23
N LYS A 83 8.53 4.13 19.13
CA LYS A 83 7.74 2.91 18.91
C LYS A 83 6.81 3.05 17.70
N ALA A 84 6.19 4.22 17.53
CA ALA A 84 5.35 4.50 16.37
C ALA A 84 6.16 4.47 15.05
N ILE A 85 7.35 5.09 15.03
CA ILE A 85 8.26 5.04 13.88
C ILE A 85 8.66 3.59 13.54
N ASN A 86 9.05 2.80 14.56
CA ASN A 86 9.42 1.39 14.36
C ASN A 86 8.27 0.58 13.75
N LYS A 87 7.03 0.81 14.22
CA LYS A 87 5.85 0.16 13.66
C LYS A 87 5.65 0.54 12.19
N ILE A 88 5.76 1.81 11.84
CA ILE A 88 5.66 2.25 10.44
C ILE A 88 6.75 1.61 9.57
N TYR A 89 7.98 1.46 10.07
CA TYR A 89 9.03 0.75 9.33
C TYR A 89 8.70 -0.73 9.10
N THR A 90 8.12 -1.42 10.08
CA THR A 90 7.62 -2.80 9.87
C THR A 90 6.53 -2.84 8.82
N SER A 91 5.57 -1.90 8.85
CA SER A 91 4.52 -1.77 7.84
C SER A 91 5.10 -1.54 6.43
N LYS A 92 6.14 -0.72 6.32
CA LYS A 92 6.85 -0.47 5.05
C LYS A 92 7.55 -1.73 4.52
N ALA A 93 8.16 -2.52 5.39
CA ALA A 93 8.79 -3.78 5.00
C ALA A 93 7.76 -4.77 4.41
N HIS A 94 6.57 -4.85 5.02
CA HIS A 94 5.47 -5.66 4.47
C HIS A 94 5.02 -5.17 3.09
N ILE A 95 4.89 -3.84 2.88
CA ILE A 95 4.53 -3.29 1.56
C ILE A 95 5.59 -3.64 0.52
N ASN A 96 6.87 -3.54 0.87
CA ASN A 96 7.97 -3.88 -0.04
C ASN A 96 7.95 -5.37 -0.43
N SER A 97 7.63 -6.25 0.52
CA SER A 97 7.46 -7.69 0.25
C SER A 97 6.34 -7.93 -0.76
N VAL A 98 5.17 -7.30 -0.57
CA VAL A 98 4.05 -7.43 -1.51
C VAL A 98 4.38 -6.83 -2.87
N GLN A 99 5.09 -5.69 -2.92
CA GLN A 99 5.55 -5.12 -4.19
C GLN A 99 6.48 -6.08 -4.96
N LEU A 100 7.36 -6.80 -4.27
CA LEU A 100 8.22 -7.80 -4.90
C LEU A 100 7.40 -8.96 -5.48
N GLN A 101 6.44 -9.48 -4.71
CA GLN A 101 5.55 -10.53 -5.19
C GLN A 101 4.73 -10.05 -6.40
N MET A 102 4.27 -8.80 -6.42
CA MET A 102 3.58 -8.19 -7.57
C MET A 102 4.44 -8.10 -8.82
N LYS A 103 5.73 -7.78 -8.67
CA LYS A 103 6.69 -7.81 -9.79
C LYS A 103 6.86 -9.22 -10.33
N ASN A 104 6.94 -10.22 -9.45
CA ASN A 104 7.00 -11.63 -9.87
C ASN A 104 5.73 -12.01 -10.65
N GLN A 105 4.55 -11.60 -10.19
CA GLN A 105 3.30 -11.82 -10.91
C GLN A 105 3.29 -11.18 -12.30
N MET A 106 3.81 -9.96 -12.46
CA MET A 106 3.92 -9.36 -13.80
C MET A 106 4.79 -10.18 -14.75
N ALA A 107 5.88 -10.77 -14.24
CA ALA A 107 6.72 -11.67 -15.03
C ALA A 107 5.97 -12.95 -15.41
N THR A 108 5.27 -13.57 -14.46
CA THR A 108 4.43 -14.76 -14.71
C THR A 108 3.35 -14.48 -15.74
N VAL A 109 2.64 -13.35 -15.66
CA VAL A 109 1.60 -12.97 -16.63
C VAL A 109 2.18 -12.71 -18.02
N ARG A 110 3.43 -12.23 -18.13
CA ARG A 110 4.11 -12.07 -19.42
C ARG A 110 4.44 -13.41 -20.08
N VAL A 111 4.80 -14.42 -19.29
CA VAL A 111 5.23 -15.74 -19.80
C VAL A 111 4.04 -16.68 -20.00
N ALA A 112 3.12 -16.76 -19.03
CA ALA A 112 2.02 -17.72 -19.02
C ALA A 112 0.69 -17.16 -19.58
N GLY A 113 0.62 -15.85 -19.88
CA GLY A 113 -0.58 -15.20 -20.45
C GLY A 113 -1.79 -15.11 -19.52
N SER A 114 -1.75 -15.74 -18.35
CA SER A 114 -2.83 -15.77 -17.35
C SER A 114 -2.31 -15.39 -15.96
N LEU A 115 -3.16 -14.74 -15.17
CA LEU A 115 -2.94 -14.58 -13.73
C LEU A 115 -3.22 -15.95 -13.09
N ALA A 116 -2.18 -16.75 -12.87
CA ALA A 116 -2.30 -17.85 -11.91
C ALA A 116 -2.69 -17.22 -10.57
N LYS A 117 -3.88 -17.57 -10.05
CA LYS A 117 -4.43 -17.05 -8.78
C LYS A 117 -3.41 -17.26 -7.67
N SER A 118 -2.56 -16.26 -7.46
CA SER A 118 -1.39 -16.42 -6.62
C SER A 118 -1.82 -16.19 -5.19
N THR A 119 -2.10 -17.31 -4.53
CA THR A 119 -2.44 -17.40 -3.11
C THR A 119 -1.41 -16.67 -2.25
N GLU A 120 -0.13 -16.68 -2.64
CA GLU A 120 0.95 -15.96 -1.98
C GLU A 120 0.73 -14.44 -1.95
N VAL A 121 0.25 -13.86 -3.05
CA VAL A 121 -0.07 -12.44 -3.14
C VAL A 121 -1.23 -12.10 -2.23
N MET A 122 -2.30 -12.91 -2.27
CA MET A 122 -3.46 -12.70 -1.40
C MET A 122 -3.09 -12.85 0.09
N GLN A 123 -2.23 -13.81 0.43
CA GLN A 123 -1.76 -14.01 1.81
C GLN A 123 -0.94 -12.82 2.31
N ALA A 124 -0.03 -12.30 1.48
CA ALA A 124 0.79 -11.15 1.86
C ALA A 124 -0.02 -9.84 1.88
N MET A 125 -0.99 -9.69 0.98
CA MET A 125 -1.98 -8.60 1.02
C MET A 125 -2.84 -8.67 2.28
N GLN A 126 -3.27 -9.87 2.69
CA GLN A 126 -4.04 -10.09 3.91
C GLN A 126 -3.25 -9.74 5.18
N ALA A 127 -1.93 -9.95 5.17
CA ALA A 127 -1.06 -9.49 6.24
C ALA A 127 -1.02 -7.95 6.32
N LEU A 128 -1.07 -7.26 5.17
CA LEU A 128 -1.12 -5.79 5.11
C LEU A 128 -2.46 -5.21 5.56
N VAL A 129 -3.59 -5.88 5.29
CA VAL A 129 -4.94 -5.45 5.76
C VAL A 129 -5.02 -5.37 7.29
N LYS A 130 -4.20 -6.15 8.01
CA LYS A 130 -4.16 -6.13 9.49
C LYS A 130 -3.43 -4.91 10.05
N LEU A 131 -2.69 -4.17 9.21
CA LEU A 131 -1.99 -2.95 9.63
C LEU A 131 -2.95 -1.76 9.54
N PRO A 132 -3.29 -1.11 10.67
CA PRO A 132 -4.31 -0.06 10.68
C PRO A 132 -3.94 1.13 9.80
N GLU A 133 -2.64 1.38 9.59
CA GLU A 133 -2.16 2.49 8.75
C GLU A 133 -2.48 2.30 7.26
N VAL A 134 -2.67 1.06 6.80
CA VAL A 134 -2.84 0.73 5.36
C VAL A 134 -4.11 -0.10 5.13
N ALA A 135 -4.83 -0.45 6.19
CA ALA A 135 -5.96 -1.38 6.15
C ALA A 135 -7.11 -0.92 5.24
N ALA A 136 -7.40 0.38 5.20
CA ALA A 136 -8.48 0.92 4.38
C ALA A 136 -8.16 0.75 2.89
N SER A 137 -7.00 1.25 2.45
CA SER A 137 -6.55 1.15 1.07
C SER A 137 -6.37 -0.31 0.62
N MET A 138 -5.97 -1.22 1.54
CA MET A 138 -5.81 -2.64 1.22
C MET A 138 -7.14 -3.38 1.09
N ARG A 139 -8.17 -3.01 1.87
CA ARG A 139 -9.53 -3.56 1.73
C ARG A 139 -10.22 -3.12 0.44
N GLU A 140 -9.85 -1.98 -0.12
CA GLU A 140 -10.34 -1.53 -1.43
C GLU A 140 -9.66 -2.24 -2.60
N MET A 141 -8.57 -2.96 -2.33
CA MET A 141 -7.81 -3.70 -3.35
C MET A 141 -8.12 -5.21 -3.37
N SER A 142 -8.80 -5.74 -2.35
CA SER A 142 -9.29 -7.12 -2.26
C SER A 142 -10.63 -7.31 -2.96
#